data_AF-A0A285QN90-F1
#
_entry.id   AF-A0A285QN90-F1
#
_cell.length_a   1.000
_cell.length_b   1.000
_cell.length_c   1.000
_cell.angle_alpha   90.00
_cell.angle_beta   90.00
_cell.angle_gamma   90.00
#
_symmetry.space_group_name_H-M   'P 1'
#
loop_
_entity.id
_entity.type
_entity.pdbx_description
1 polymer ?
#
loop_
_entity_poly.entity_id
_entity_poly.type
_entity_poly.pdbx_seq_one_letter_code
_entity_poly.pdbx_strand_id
1 'polypeptide(L)'
;MTTHAKGTLDVTDWVESLIAETDGQAKQATAHSQAAFSGDLEGNGRSDWLLTYPADGPAHFVGTQRFEGKVAGRAGSFVLHVRGTFDGAGAHVTWDVVPGSASGELAGLTGSGGYENADYTLDFSLA
;
A
#
# COMPACT_ATOMS: atom_id res chain seq x y z
N MET A 1 0.42 -17.09 -16.34
CA MET A 1 1.29 -16.07 -16.99
C MET A 1 1.29 -14.86 -16.08
N THR A 2 2.45 -14.22 -15.89
CA THR A 2 2.57 -13.00 -15.10
C THR A 2 2.31 -11.78 -15.97
N THR A 3 1.52 -10.84 -15.49
CA THR A 3 1.21 -9.55 -16.12
C THR A 3 1.83 -8.44 -15.29
N HIS A 4 2.49 -7.49 -15.96
CA HIS A 4 3.04 -6.29 -15.34
C HIS A 4 2.05 -5.14 -15.48
N ALA A 5 1.57 -4.61 -14.35
CA ALA A 5 0.70 -3.44 -14.28
C ALA A 5 1.43 -2.25 -13.65
N LYS A 6 1.08 -1.04 -14.11
CA LYS A 6 1.63 0.22 -13.59
C LYS A 6 0.59 1.34 -13.64
N GLY A 7 0.87 2.39 -12.88
CA GLY A 7 0.06 3.60 -12.88
C GLY A 7 0.42 4.51 -11.72
N THR A 8 -0.50 5.38 -11.32
CA THR A 8 -0.30 6.33 -10.24
C THR A 8 -1.19 6.04 -9.05
N LEU A 9 -0.70 6.38 -7.86
CA LEU A 9 -1.40 6.24 -6.59
C LEU A 9 -1.37 7.57 -5.83
N ASP A 10 -2.54 8.16 -5.63
CA ASP A 10 -2.70 9.38 -4.85
C ASP A 10 -3.20 9.03 -3.45
N VAL A 11 -2.43 9.35 -2.42
CA VAL A 11 -2.81 9.11 -1.01
C VAL A 11 -3.50 10.35 -0.44
N THR A 12 -4.67 10.15 0.16
CA THR A 12 -5.49 11.22 0.73
C THR A 12 -5.99 10.85 2.13
N ASP A 13 -6.59 11.83 2.83
CA ASP A 13 -7.25 11.62 4.12
C ASP A 13 -6.38 10.95 5.19
N TRP A 14 -5.10 11.35 5.26
CA TRP A 14 -4.17 10.87 6.26
C TRP A 14 -4.58 11.34 7.67
N VAL A 15 -4.94 10.38 8.51
CA VAL A 15 -5.26 10.62 9.92
C VAL A 15 -4.33 9.79 10.78
N GLU A 16 -3.44 10.46 11.51
CA GLU A 16 -2.44 9.83 12.36
C GLU A 16 -2.75 10.02 13.85
N SER A 17 -2.35 9.05 14.66
CA SER A 17 -2.49 9.07 16.12
C SER A 17 -1.25 8.49 16.76
N LEU A 18 -0.64 9.27 17.66
CA LEU A 18 0.53 8.85 18.42
C LEU A 18 0.16 7.75 19.43
N ILE A 19 0.94 6.68 19.45
CA ILE A 19 0.84 5.59 20.43
C ILE A 19 1.83 5.82 21.59
N ALA A 20 3.08 6.11 21.26
CA ALA A 20 4.15 6.25 22.25
C ALA A 20 5.20 7.26 21.80
N GLU A 21 5.61 8.11 22.75
CA GLU A 21 6.72 9.05 22.61
C GLU A 21 7.45 9.12 23.96
N THR A 22 8.76 8.88 23.93
CA THR A 22 9.62 8.94 25.10
C THR A 22 10.97 9.50 24.67
N ASP A 23 11.51 10.42 25.46
CA ASP A 23 12.77 11.09 25.13
C ASP A 23 13.90 10.09 24.87
N GLY A 24 14.59 10.26 23.75
CA GLY A 24 15.70 9.40 23.33
C GLY A 24 15.27 8.05 22.74
N GLN A 25 13.98 7.80 22.52
CA GLN A 25 13.46 6.58 21.90
C GLN A 25 12.73 6.87 20.59
N ALA A 26 12.52 5.84 19.77
CA ALA A 26 11.71 5.95 18.57
C ALA A 26 10.24 6.21 18.95
N LYS A 27 9.56 7.08 18.20
CA LYS A 27 8.12 7.31 18.35
C LYS A 27 7.34 6.23 17.62
N GLN A 28 6.17 5.89 18.14
CA GLN A 28 5.25 4.94 17.51
C GLN A 28 3.90 5.59 17.30
N ALA A 29 3.30 5.38 16.15
CA ALA A 29 1.97 5.90 15.81
C ALA A 29 1.19 4.90 14.97
N THR A 30 -0.12 5.10 14.88
CA THR A 30 -0.97 4.48 13.87
C THR A 30 -1.48 5.53 12.91
N ALA A 31 -1.74 5.17 11.66
CA ALA A 31 -2.48 6.04 10.76
C ALA A 31 -3.51 5.28 9.94
N HIS A 32 -4.48 6.02 9.43
CA HIS A 32 -5.43 5.58 8.42
C HIS A 32 -5.37 6.52 7.23
N SER A 33 -5.54 5.99 6.03
CA SER A 33 -5.58 6.80 4.81
C SER A 33 -6.51 6.21 3.76
N GLN A 34 -6.92 7.06 2.82
CA GLN A 34 -7.53 6.65 1.56
C GLN A 34 -6.49 6.75 0.44
N ALA A 35 -6.78 6.11 -0.68
CA ALA A 35 -5.98 6.27 -1.88
C ALA A 35 -6.83 6.14 -3.15
N ALA A 36 -6.40 6.78 -4.23
CA ALA A 36 -6.99 6.61 -5.55
C ALA A 36 -5.94 5.99 -6.51
N PHE A 37 -6.31 4.89 -7.15
CA PHE A 37 -5.49 4.21 -8.16
C PHE A 37 -5.96 4.59 -9.57
N SER A 38 -5.01 4.97 -10.42
CA SER A 38 -5.22 5.23 -11.84
C SER A 38 -4.22 4.44 -12.70
N GLY A 39 -4.57 4.15 -13.95
CA GLY A 39 -3.73 3.35 -14.86
C GLY A 39 -4.27 1.93 -15.03
N ASP A 40 -3.40 0.92 -14.96
CA ASP A 40 -3.80 -0.48 -15.15
C ASP A 40 -4.71 -1.01 -14.02
N LEU A 41 -4.61 -0.39 -12.84
CA LEU A 41 -5.55 -0.48 -11.73
C LEU A 41 -6.35 0.83 -11.68
N GLU A 42 -7.67 0.71 -11.74
CA GLU A 42 -8.61 1.82 -11.60
C GLU A 42 -9.51 1.55 -10.40
N GLY A 43 -9.40 2.34 -9.33
CA GLY A 43 -10.15 2.07 -8.11
C GLY A 43 -9.72 2.91 -6.92
N ASN A 44 -10.25 2.54 -5.75
CA ASN A 44 -9.94 3.20 -4.50
C ASN A 44 -9.23 2.25 -3.54
N GLY A 45 -8.46 2.84 -2.64
CA GLY A 45 -7.71 2.19 -1.58
C GLY A 45 -8.14 2.70 -0.21
N ARG A 46 -8.09 1.81 0.78
CA ARG A 46 -8.09 2.20 2.20
C ARG A 46 -6.96 1.47 2.90
N SER A 47 -6.23 2.18 3.76
CA SER A 47 -5.08 1.64 4.45
C SER A 47 -5.12 1.90 5.95
N ASP A 48 -4.55 0.95 6.69
CA ASP A 48 -4.31 1.02 8.13
C ASP A 48 -2.81 0.75 8.37
N TRP A 49 -2.15 1.65 9.09
CA TRP A 49 -0.70 1.72 9.22
C TRP A 49 -0.22 1.63 10.67
N LEU A 50 0.92 0.96 10.87
CA LEU A 50 1.76 1.06 12.05
C LEU A 50 3.05 1.79 11.67
N LEU A 51 3.33 2.89 12.35
CA LEU A 51 4.41 3.82 12.04
C LEU A 51 5.45 3.79 13.15
N THR A 52 6.73 3.83 12.76
CA THR A 52 7.86 3.97 13.67
C THR A 52 8.75 5.10 13.18
N TYR A 53 9.03 6.05 14.06
CA TYR A 53 9.89 7.20 13.80
C TYR A 53 11.16 7.08 14.64
N PRO A 54 12.29 6.63 14.07
CA PRO A 54 13.59 6.66 14.74
C PRO A 54 13.99 8.09 15.12
N ALA A 55 14.89 8.22 16.11
CA ALA A 55 15.47 9.52 16.47
C ALA A 55 16.37 10.09 15.35
N ASP A 56 17.00 9.21 14.57
CA ASP A 56 17.80 9.53 13.40
C ASP A 56 17.52 8.50 12.31
N GLY A 57 17.38 8.95 11.07
CA GLY A 57 17.02 8.12 9.91
C GLY A 57 15.55 8.22 9.46
N PRO A 58 15.18 7.43 8.44
CA PRO A 58 13.85 7.48 7.83
C PRO A 58 12.77 6.94 8.75
N ALA A 59 11.54 7.41 8.55
CA ALA A 59 10.37 6.78 9.17
C ALA A 59 10.14 5.40 8.53
N HIS A 60 9.70 4.45 9.32
CA HIS A 60 9.34 3.10 8.88
C HIS A 60 7.85 2.89 9.06
N PHE A 61 7.24 2.15 8.14
CA PHE A 61 5.85 1.77 8.27
C PHE A 61 5.57 0.38 7.72
N VAL A 62 4.58 -0.26 8.34
CA VAL A 62 3.97 -1.50 7.87
C VAL A 62 2.46 -1.37 7.97
N GLY A 63 1.72 -2.12 7.18
CA GLY A 63 0.27 -2.05 7.23
C GLY A 63 -0.40 -2.91 6.18
N THR A 64 -1.70 -2.72 6.05
CA THR A 64 -2.49 -3.32 4.98
C THR A 64 -3.23 -2.27 4.19
N GLN A 65 -3.35 -2.49 2.88
CA GLN A 65 -4.13 -1.64 2.00
C GLN A 65 -5.13 -2.48 1.22
N ARG A 66 -6.42 -2.21 1.41
CA ARG A 66 -7.49 -2.83 0.63
C ARG A 66 -7.68 -2.03 -0.65
N PHE A 67 -7.59 -2.69 -1.80
CA PHE A 67 -7.97 -2.16 -3.10
C PHE A 67 -9.40 -2.61 -3.46
N GLU A 68 -10.21 -1.70 -4.01
CA GLU A 68 -11.51 -1.99 -4.60
C GLU A 68 -11.63 -1.27 -5.94
N GLY A 69 -11.83 -2.02 -7.02
CA GLY A 69 -11.85 -1.45 -8.37
C GLY A 69 -11.70 -2.48 -9.46
N LYS A 70 -11.00 -2.11 -10.53
CA LYS A 70 -10.74 -2.95 -11.69
C LYS A 70 -9.24 -3.11 -11.92
N VAL A 71 -8.83 -4.33 -12.28
CA VAL A 71 -7.47 -4.63 -12.76
C VAL A 71 -7.58 -5.19 -14.16
N ALA A 72 -6.98 -4.53 -15.15
CA ALA A 72 -7.10 -4.92 -16.56
C ALA A 72 -8.57 -5.18 -16.99
N GLY A 73 -9.49 -4.32 -16.52
CA GLY A 73 -10.93 -4.41 -16.81
C GLY A 73 -11.75 -5.35 -15.93
N ARG A 74 -11.13 -6.15 -15.06
CA ARG A 74 -11.80 -7.15 -14.19
C ARG A 74 -12.12 -6.56 -12.83
N ALA A 75 -13.39 -6.60 -12.43
CA ALA A 75 -13.85 -5.98 -11.19
C ALA A 75 -13.66 -6.89 -9.96
N GLY A 76 -13.16 -6.31 -8.88
CA GLY A 76 -13.01 -7.03 -7.62
C GLY A 76 -12.32 -6.20 -6.54
N SER A 77 -11.88 -6.89 -5.51
CA SER A 77 -11.06 -6.31 -4.44
C SER A 77 -9.96 -7.27 -4.05
N PHE A 78 -8.92 -6.79 -3.38
CA PHE A 78 -7.92 -7.61 -2.70
C PHE A 78 -7.24 -6.77 -1.60
N VAL A 79 -6.48 -7.42 -0.73
CA VAL A 79 -5.69 -6.76 0.30
C VAL A 79 -4.20 -6.91 -0.02
N LEU A 80 -3.47 -5.82 0.10
CA LEU A 80 -2.01 -5.77 0.07
C LEU A 80 -1.46 -5.78 1.49
N HIS A 81 -0.42 -6.58 1.74
CA HIS A 81 0.48 -6.38 2.87
C HIS A 81 1.58 -5.43 2.42
N VAL A 82 1.74 -4.32 3.13
CA VAL A 82 2.61 -3.21 2.73
C VAL A 82 3.69 -3.00 3.77
N ARG A 83 4.91 -2.71 3.30
CA ARG A 83 6.03 -2.23 4.13
C ARG A 83 6.82 -1.19 3.36
N GLY A 84 7.30 -0.17 4.06
CA GLY A 84 8.07 0.89 3.43
C GLY A 84 8.82 1.77 4.39
N THR A 85 9.58 2.67 3.79
CA THR A 85 10.27 3.77 4.46
C THR A 85 9.84 5.09 3.86
N PHE A 86 9.82 6.13 4.67
CA PHE A 86 9.61 7.50 4.22
C PHE A 86 10.78 8.38 4.67
N ASP A 87 11.41 9.05 3.72
CA ASP A 87 12.49 10.00 3.96
C ASP A 87 12.21 11.36 3.30
N GLY A 88 13.19 12.26 3.33
CA GLY A 88 13.05 13.60 2.73
C GLY A 88 12.88 13.61 1.21
N ALA A 89 13.11 12.49 0.52
CA ALA A 89 12.89 12.33 -0.92
C ALA A 89 11.53 11.71 -1.24
N GLY A 90 11.00 10.85 -0.37
CA GLY A 90 9.65 10.32 -0.50
C GLY A 90 9.45 8.96 0.15
N ALA A 91 8.38 8.27 -0.27
CA ALA A 91 8.07 6.92 0.18
C ALA A 91 8.67 5.87 -0.78
N HIS A 92 9.33 4.88 -0.21
CA HIS A 92 9.81 3.68 -0.89
C HIS A 92 9.08 2.47 -0.30
N VAL A 93 8.27 1.81 -1.13
CA VAL A 93 7.28 0.84 -0.65
C VAL A 93 7.35 -0.44 -1.45
N THR A 94 7.24 -1.57 -0.74
CA THR A 94 7.00 -2.88 -1.34
C THR A 94 5.71 -3.47 -0.78
N TRP A 95 5.03 -4.25 -1.61
CA TRP A 95 3.82 -4.94 -1.19
C TRP A 95 3.66 -6.31 -1.85
N ASP A 96 2.81 -7.12 -1.24
CA ASP A 96 2.37 -8.41 -1.73
C ASP A 96 0.85 -8.53 -1.58
N VAL A 97 0.19 -9.13 -2.56
CA VAL A 97 -1.23 -9.46 -2.47
C VAL A 97 -1.40 -10.58 -1.44
N VAL A 98 -2.20 -10.33 -0.41
CA VAL A 98 -2.47 -11.30 0.65
C VAL A 98 -3.19 -12.50 0.03
N PRO A 99 -2.63 -13.72 0.10
CA PRO A 99 -3.24 -14.90 -0.50
C PRO A 99 -4.67 -15.13 -0.01
N GLY A 100 -5.59 -15.38 -0.94
CA GLY A 100 -7.00 -15.62 -0.63
C GLY A 100 -7.83 -14.38 -0.26
N SER A 101 -7.23 -13.17 -0.28
CA SER A 101 -7.97 -11.92 -0.01
C SER A 101 -8.77 -11.41 -1.20
N ALA A 102 -8.44 -11.87 -2.41
CA ALA A 102 -9.01 -11.36 -3.63
C ALA A 102 -10.45 -11.86 -3.88
N SER A 103 -11.31 -11.01 -4.44
CA SER A 103 -12.74 -11.27 -4.63
C SER A 103 -13.24 -10.91 -6.03
N GLY A 104 -14.49 -11.31 -6.34
CA GLY A 104 -15.12 -11.01 -7.62
C GLY A 104 -14.38 -11.67 -8.78
N GLU A 105 -14.19 -10.91 -9.86
CA GLU A 105 -13.44 -11.38 -11.03
C GLU A 105 -11.93 -11.43 -10.77
N LEU A 106 -11.46 -10.94 -9.61
CA LEU A 106 -10.07 -11.02 -9.18
C LEU A 106 -9.83 -12.19 -8.21
N ALA A 107 -10.83 -13.03 -7.93
CA ALA A 107 -10.63 -14.20 -7.07
C ALA A 107 -9.46 -15.07 -7.57
N GLY A 108 -8.53 -15.41 -6.67
CA GLY A 108 -7.31 -16.14 -7.01
C GLY A 108 -6.12 -15.27 -7.44
N LEU A 109 -6.24 -13.94 -7.43
CA LEU A 109 -5.13 -13.04 -7.73
C LEU A 109 -3.99 -13.22 -6.72
N THR A 110 -2.79 -13.35 -7.27
CA THR A 110 -1.52 -13.29 -6.53
C THR A 110 -0.62 -12.29 -7.22
N GLY A 111 0.27 -11.65 -6.46
CA GLY A 111 1.19 -10.69 -7.04
C GLY A 111 1.99 -9.91 -6.00
N SER A 112 2.96 -9.17 -6.48
CA SER A 112 3.85 -8.32 -5.68
C SER A 112 4.20 -7.07 -6.47
N GLY A 113 4.64 -6.03 -5.78
CA GLY A 113 5.05 -4.80 -6.43
C GLY A 113 5.48 -3.76 -5.43
N GLY A 114 5.26 -2.50 -5.77
CA GLY A 114 5.66 -1.40 -4.91
C GLY A 114 5.17 -0.06 -5.39
N TYR A 115 5.55 0.96 -4.63
CA TYR A 115 5.24 2.36 -4.88
C TYR A 115 6.49 3.21 -4.63
N GLU A 116 6.75 4.12 -5.55
CA GLU A 116 7.85 5.07 -5.50
C GLU A 116 7.48 6.32 -6.31
N ASN A 117 7.68 7.51 -5.74
CA ASN A 117 7.44 8.79 -6.42
C ASN A 117 6.07 8.92 -7.11
N ALA A 118 4.99 8.56 -6.42
CA ALA A 118 3.61 8.53 -6.94
C ALA A 118 3.30 7.42 -7.96
N ASP A 119 4.30 6.72 -8.47
CA ASP A 119 4.13 5.59 -9.38
C ASP A 119 4.04 4.27 -8.62
N TYR A 120 3.13 3.41 -9.05
CA TYR A 120 3.05 2.03 -8.56
C TYR A 120 3.36 1.01 -9.64
N THR A 121 3.76 -0.18 -9.19
CA THR A 121 3.84 -1.39 -10.00
C THR A 121 3.13 -2.56 -9.30
N LEU A 122 2.60 -3.47 -10.11
CA LEU A 122 2.08 -4.75 -9.64
C LEU A 122 2.35 -5.83 -10.71
N ASP A 123 3.22 -6.77 -10.38
CA ASP A 123 3.37 -8.01 -11.12
C ASP A 123 2.39 -9.02 -10.55
N PHE A 124 1.37 -9.41 -11.33
CA PHE A 124 0.33 -10.31 -10.86
C PHE A 124 0.06 -11.48 -11.80
N SER A 125 -0.51 -12.54 -11.24
CA SER A 125 -1.07 -13.67 -11.97
C SER A 125 -2.50 -13.89 -11.51
N LEU A 126 -3.36 -14.23 -12.46
CA LEU A 126 -4.67 -14.78 -12.16
C LEU A 126 -4.80 -16.19 -12.72
N ALA A 127 -5.31 -17.10 -11.87
CA ALA A 127 -5.66 -18.46 -12.28
C ALA A 127 -6.88 -18.48 -13.20
#